data_AF-A0AAW7GGX5-F1
#
_entry.id   AF-A0AAW7GGX5-F1
#
_cell.length_a   1.000
_cell.length_b   1.000
_cell.length_c   1.000
_cell.angle_alpha   90.00
_cell.angle_beta   90.00
_cell.angle_gamma   90.00
#
_symmetry.space_group_name_H-M   'P 1'
#
loop_
_entity.id
_entity.type
_entity.pdbx_description
1 polymer ?
#
loop_
_entity_poly.entity_id
_entity_poly.type
_entity_poly.pdbx_seq_one_letter_code
_entity_poly.pdbx_strand_id
1 'polypeptide(L)'
;MTEQEKSSAVVEETREAVETTSQPVNTEKKSKSSTALILSAVAIAIALAAGVGLYGWGKQQATTQTATSDALANQLTALQKAQESQKAELEGIIKQQATQLDEATRQQAALVKQLDEVQQKVATISGSDAGTWLLAQADFLVKLAGRKLWSDQDVTTAAALLKSADASLADMNDPSLIAARRAITDDIASLSAVTQVDYDGIILKVNQLSNQIDNLRLADNDTDDSPMDSDSSELSSSISEWRVNLQKSWQNFMDSFITVRRRDETAVPLLAPNQDVYLRENIRSRLLVAAQAVPRHQEETYRQALENVSTWVRAYYDTDDAATKAFLEEVDQLSQQSISMDVPDTLQSQALLDKLMQTRVRNLLAQPATAPAPAPAPAPAADAPATAPQGE
;
A
#
# COMPACT_ATOMS: atom_id res chain seq x y z
N MET A 1 11.85 7.37 -63.75
CA MET A 1 12.23 6.95 -65.12
C MET A 1 12.86 5.58 -65.00
N THR A 2 12.35 4.50 -65.59
CA THR A 2 11.10 4.23 -66.36
C THR A 2 10.84 2.72 -66.16
N GLU A 3 9.63 2.24 -65.86
CA GLU A 3 8.42 2.13 -66.71
C GLU A 3 8.55 1.23 -67.95
N GLN A 4 7.42 0.59 -68.29
CA GLN A 4 7.12 -0.24 -69.49
C GLN A 4 7.73 -1.66 -69.59
N GLU A 5 7.12 -2.62 -70.30
CA GLU A 5 5.68 -3.00 -70.43
C GLU A 5 5.53 -4.40 -71.10
N LYS A 6 4.28 -4.88 -71.21
CA LYS A 6 3.68 -5.90 -72.14
C LYS A 6 4.59 -6.49 -73.24
N SER A 7 4.43 -7.77 -73.65
CA SER A 7 3.23 -8.20 -74.42
C SER A 7 3.15 -9.71 -74.74
N SER A 8 1.97 -10.10 -75.24
CA SER A 8 1.43 -11.40 -75.65
C SER A 8 2.20 -12.23 -76.69
N ALA A 9 1.82 -13.51 -76.80
CA ALA A 9 1.92 -14.33 -78.02
C ALA A 9 0.63 -15.15 -78.24
N VAL A 10 0.13 -15.22 -79.48
CA VAL A 10 -1.06 -16.00 -79.92
C VAL A 10 -0.80 -16.52 -81.34
N VAL A 11 -0.93 -17.84 -81.56
CA VAL A 11 -0.81 -18.60 -82.83
C VAL A 11 -1.56 -19.95 -82.62
N GLU A 12 -2.55 -20.47 -83.35
CA GLU A 12 -3.20 -20.18 -84.67
C GLU A 12 -2.54 -20.86 -85.90
N GLU A 13 -3.08 -21.90 -86.58
CA GLU A 13 -4.31 -22.73 -86.42
C GLU A 13 -4.21 -24.00 -87.33
N THR A 14 -5.17 -24.93 -87.22
CA THR A 14 -5.81 -25.66 -88.34
C THR A 14 -5.46 -27.14 -88.70
N ARG A 15 -6.52 -27.88 -89.08
CA ARG A 15 -6.67 -29.15 -89.88
C ARG A 15 -6.52 -30.59 -89.30
N GLU A 16 -7.70 -31.18 -89.06
CA GLU A 16 -8.35 -32.34 -89.77
C GLU A 16 -7.71 -33.74 -89.99
N ALA A 17 -8.62 -34.73 -90.10
CA ALA A 17 -8.52 -36.18 -90.48
C ALA A 17 -8.24 -37.19 -89.32
N VAL A 18 -9.11 -38.15 -88.94
CA VAL A 18 -9.78 -39.28 -89.68
C VAL A 18 -8.76 -40.42 -89.95
N GLU A 19 -8.92 -41.70 -89.56
CA GLU A 19 -10.08 -42.50 -89.05
C GLU A 19 -9.61 -43.75 -88.25
N THR A 20 -10.44 -44.33 -87.37
CA THR A 20 -10.66 -45.81 -87.33
C THR A 20 -11.91 -46.21 -86.54
N THR A 21 -12.60 -47.27 -86.99
CA THR A 21 -13.91 -47.73 -86.48
C THR A 21 -13.82 -49.03 -85.66
N SER A 22 -14.70 -49.19 -84.66
CA SER A 22 -15.23 -50.51 -84.25
C SER A 22 -16.56 -50.38 -83.50
N GLN A 23 -17.62 -50.99 -84.06
CA GLN A 23 -18.95 -51.16 -83.43
C GLN A 23 -19.60 -52.41 -84.06
N PRO A 24 -20.35 -53.23 -83.29
CA PRO A 24 -21.82 -53.27 -83.46
C PRO A 24 -22.56 -53.10 -82.11
N VAL A 25 -23.69 -52.37 -82.05
CA VAL A 25 -25.09 -52.84 -82.29
C VAL A 25 -25.49 -53.98 -81.32
N ASN A 26 -26.52 -53.88 -80.46
CA ASN A 26 -27.73 -53.01 -80.40
C ASN A 26 -28.04 -52.65 -78.90
N THR A 27 -29.07 -51.93 -78.41
CA THR A 27 -30.40 -51.53 -78.91
C THR A 27 -30.95 -50.25 -78.21
N GLU A 28 -32.20 -49.89 -78.49
CA GLU A 28 -33.10 -48.97 -77.77
C GLU A 28 -33.14 -49.13 -76.22
N LYS A 29 -33.65 -48.19 -75.40
CA LYS A 29 -34.73 -47.19 -75.64
C LYS A 29 -34.63 -45.94 -74.73
N LYS A 30 -35.22 -44.83 -75.16
CA LYS A 30 -35.16 -43.50 -74.50
C LYS A 30 -36.35 -43.27 -73.55
N SER A 31 -36.12 -43.18 -72.24
CA SER A 31 -37.12 -42.73 -71.25
C SER A 31 -36.75 -41.36 -70.65
N LYS A 32 -37.71 -40.43 -70.57
CA LYS A 32 -37.48 -39.05 -70.08
C LYS A 32 -37.18 -39.02 -68.58
N SER A 33 -36.10 -38.36 -68.19
CA SER A 33 -35.63 -38.22 -66.80
C SER A 33 -36.26 -37.03 -66.06
N SER A 34 -37.59 -37.02 -65.89
CA SER A 34 -38.27 -35.96 -65.10
C SER A 34 -37.84 -35.97 -63.63
N THR A 35 -37.69 -37.15 -63.02
CA THR A 35 -37.29 -37.31 -61.61
C THR A 35 -35.92 -36.71 -61.31
N ALA A 36 -34.96 -36.84 -62.23
CA ALA A 36 -33.60 -36.31 -62.05
C ALA A 36 -33.55 -34.78 -62.03
N LEU A 37 -34.36 -34.12 -62.87
CA LEU A 37 -34.47 -32.65 -62.92
C LEU A 37 -35.21 -32.08 -61.69
N ILE A 38 -36.19 -32.82 -61.15
CA ILE A 38 -36.86 -32.43 -59.91
C ILE A 38 -35.91 -32.58 -58.72
N LEU A 39 -35.14 -33.67 -58.66
CA LEU A 39 -34.14 -33.89 -57.60
C LEU A 39 -33.02 -32.84 -57.63
N SER A 40 -32.51 -32.45 -58.80
CA SER A 40 -31.50 -31.38 -58.88
C SER A 40 -32.06 -29.99 -58.53
N ALA A 41 -33.29 -29.67 -58.94
CA ALA A 41 -33.95 -28.43 -58.54
C ALA A 41 -34.18 -28.33 -57.02
N VAL A 42 -34.61 -29.43 -56.39
CA VAL A 42 -34.79 -29.52 -54.93
C VAL A 42 -33.44 -29.44 -54.21
N ALA A 43 -32.39 -30.09 -54.69
CA ALA A 43 -31.05 -30.00 -54.11
C ALA A 43 -30.50 -28.56 -54.15
N ILE A 44 -30.68 -27.84 -55.25
CA ILE A 44 -30.27 -26.42 -55.37
C ILE A 44 -31.09 -25.54 -54.42
N ALA A 45 -32.40 -25.75 -54.31
CA ALA A 45 -33.26 -25.02 -53.38
C ALA A 45 -32.83 -25.23 -51.90
N ILE A 46 -32.51 -26.47 -51.52
CA ILE A 46 -32.00 -26.81 -50.18
C ILE A 46 -30.63 -26.17 -49.94
N ALA A 47 -29.71 -26.21 -50.91
CA ALA A 47 -28.39 -25.59 -50.80
C ALA A 47 -28.48 -24.06 -50.62
N LEU A 48 -29.37 -23.39 -51.35
CA LEU A 48 -29.62 -21.95 -51.20
C LEU A 48 -30.26 -21.62 -49.85
N ALA A 49 -31.24 -22.40 -49.40
CA ALA A 49 -31.86 -22.23 -48.08
C ALA A 49 -30.85 -22.43 -46.93
N ALA A 50 -29.98 -23.44 -47.05
CA ALA A 50 -28.88 -23.68 -46.10
C ALA A 50 -27.87 -22.53 -46.11
N GLY A 51 -27.49 -22.01 -47.29
CA GLY A 51 -26.59 -20.86 -47.41
C GLY A 51 -27.14 -19.59 -46.76
N VAL A 52 -28.44 -19.28 -46.97
CA VAL A 52 -29.11 -18.15 -46.32
C VAL A 52 -29.22 -18.35 -44.80
N GLY A 53 -29.52 -19.57 -44.35
CA GLY A 53 -29.56 -19.92 -42.93
C GLY A 53 -28.19 -19.76 -42.23
N LEU A 54 -27.12 -20.28 -42.84
CA LEU A 54 -25.75 -20.16 -42.32
C LEU A 54 -25.27 -18.71 -42.32
N TYR A 55 -25.57 -17.92 -43.38
CA TYR A 55 -25.23 -16.49 -43.42
C TYR A 55 -25.99 -15.68 -42.37
N GLY A 56 -27.30 -15.96 -42.19
CA GLY A 56 -28.11 -15.33 -41.14
C GLY A 56 -27.60 -15.66 -39.74
N TRP A 57 -27.27 -16.93 -39.48
CA TRP A 57 -26.76 -17.37 -38.19
C TRP A 57 -25.36 -16.81 -37.90
N GLY A 58 -24.45 -16.80 -38.89
CA GLY A 58 -23.13 -16.18 -38.78
C GLY A 58 -23.21 -14.67 -38.51
N LYS A 59 -24.13 -13.95 -39.16
CA LYS A 59 -24.37 -12.53 -38.88
C LYS A 59 -24.94 -12.30 -37.46
N GLN A 60 -25.84 -13.17 -37.01
CA GLN A 60 -26.37 -13.13 -35.64
C GLN A 60 -25.24 -13.32 -34.62
N GLN A 61 -24.43 -14.37 -34.80
CA GLN A 61 -23.26 -14.71 -33.98
C GLN A 61 -22.28 -13.54 -33.86
N ALA A 62 -21.88 -12.96 -35.00
CA ALA A 62 -20.99 -11.80 -35.05
C ALA A 62 -21.58 -10.59 -34.32
N THR A 63 -22.89 -10.33 -34.47
CA THR A 63 -23.57 -9.21 -33.80
C THR A 63 -23.53 -9.36 -32.27
N THR A 64 -23.77 -10.57 -31.74
CA THR A 64 -23.59 -10.85 -30.31
C THR A 64 -22.14 -10.71 -29.87
N GLN A 65 -21.17 -11.14 -30.69
CA GLN A 65 -19.75 -11.11 -30.34
C GLN A 65 -19.20 -9.68 -30.29
N THR A 66 -19.60 -8.81 -31.23
CA THR A 66 -19.31 -7.37 -31.16
C THR A 66 -19.94 -6.74 -29.92
N ALA A 67 -21.22 -7.02 -29.63
CA ALA A 67 -21.89 -6.48 -28.44
C ALA A 67 -21.21 -6.91 -27.11
N THR A 68 -20.70 -8.14 -27.01
CA THR A 68 -19.91 -8.57 -25.84
C THR A 68 -18.54 -7.89 -25.78
N SER A 69 -17.89 -7.65 -26.93
CA SER A 69 -16.60 -6.95 -26.98
C SER A 69 -16.74 -5.48 -26.62
N ASP A 70 -17.80 -4.81 -27.09
CA ASP A 70 -18.12 -3.42 -26.73
C ASP A 70 -18.48 -3.31 -25.24
N ALA A 71 -19.24 -4.26 -24.69
CA ALA A 71 -19.54 -4.30 -23.26
C ALA A 71 -18.26 -4.45 -22.42
N LEU A 72 -17.35 -5.35 -22.81
CA LEU A 72 -16.08 -5.57 -22.11
C LEU A 72 -15.14 -4.37 -22.22
N ALA A 73 -15.07 -3.72 -23.39
CA ALA A 73 -14.28 -2.49 -23.59
C ALA A 73 -14.83 -1.32 -22.76
N ASN A 74 -16.16 -1.16 -22.67
CA ASN A 74 -16.78 -0.18 -21.78
C ASN A 74 -16.52 -0.49 -20.30
N GLN A 75 -16.53 -1.77 -19.91
CA GLN A 75 -16.22 -2.19 -18.54
C GLN A 75 -14.75 -1.93 -18.18
N LEU A 76 -13.81 -2.23 -19.07
CA LEU A 76 -12.38 -1.87 -18.94
C LEU A 76 -12.20 -0.36 -18.81
N THR A 77 -12.85 0.42 -19.67
CA THR A 77 -12.81 1.90 -19.62
C THR A 77 -13.37 2.44 -18.30
N ALA A 78 -14.46 1.86 -17.79
CA ALA A 78 -15.03 2.22 -16.50
C ALA A 78 -14.09 1.84 -15.33
N LEU A 79 -13.44 0.68 -15.38
CA LEU A 79 -12.50 0.22 -14.36
C LEU A 79 -11.23 1.09 -14.32
N GLN A 80 -10.66 1.40 -15.48
CA GLN A 80 -9.52 2.31 -15.62
C GLN A 80 -9.87 3.70 -15.09
N LYS A 81 -11.04 4.23 -15.42
CA LYS A 81 -11.51 5.53 -14.91
C LYS A 81 -11.74 5.53 -13.39
N ALA A 82 -12.20 4.40 -12.82
CA ALA A 82 -12.33 4.23 -11.37
C ALA A 82 -10.96 4.16 -10.68
N GLN A 83 -9.97 3.52 -11.31
CA GLN A 83 -8.58 3.47 -10.83
C GLN A 83 -7.92 4.87 -10.90
N GLU A 84 -8.16 5.63 -11.98
CA GLU A 84 -7.72 7.03 -12.08
C GLU A 84 -8.38 7.91 -11.01
N SER A 85 -9.68 7.75 -10.74
CA SER A 85 -10.34 8.52 -9.67
C SER A 85 -9.81 8.15 -8.28
N GLN A 86 -9.58 6.86 -7.99
CA GLN A 86 -8.95 6.44 -6.72
C GLN A 86 -7.52 6.98 -6.59
N LYS A 87 -6.73 7.00 -7.68
CA LYS A 87 -5.38 7.56 -7.67
C LYS A 87 -5.41 9.08 -7.43
N ALA A 88 -6.33 9.80 -8.07
CA ALA A 88 -6.50 11.24 -7.88
C ALA A 88 -7.01 11.58 -6.46
N GLU A 89 -7.91 10.77 -5.90
CA GLU A 89 -8.38 10.87 -4.52
C GLU A 89 -7.25 10.61 -3.53
N LEU A 90 -6.44 9.57 -3.73
CA LEU A 90 -5.28 9.25 -2.91
C LEU A 90 -4.21 10.34 -2.98
N GLU A 91 -3.91 10.89 -4.17
CA GLU A 91 -3.06 12.07 -4.31
C GLU A 91 -3.64 13.29 -3.58
N GLY A 92 -4.96 13.47 -3.61
CA GLY A 92 -5.66 14.51 -2.85
C GLY A 92 -5.48 14.36 -1.34
N ILE A 93 -5.69 13.15 -0.82
CA ILE A 93 -5.49 12.80 0.59
C ILE A 93 -4.02 13.01 1.00
N ILE A 94 -3.06 12.60 0.17
CA ILE A 94 -1.62 12.79 0.43
C ILE A 94 -1.26 14.29 0.44
N LYS A 95 -1.76 15.08 -0.52
CA LYS A 95 -1.54 16.55 -0.55
C LYS A 95 -2.19 17.24 0.65
N GLN A 96 -3.37 16.77 1.06
CA GLN A 96 -4.08 17.29 2.23
C GLN A 96 -3.37 16.93 3.55
N GLN A 97 -2.87 15.69 3.70
CA GLN A 97 -2.03 15.30 4.83
C GLN A 97 -0.72 16.10 4.86
N ALA A 98 -0.03 16.26 3.73
CA ALA A 98 1.19 17.06 3.65
C ALA A 98 0.94 18.52 4.04
N THR A 99 -0.19 19.10 3.61
CA THR A 99 -0.61 20.45 4.02
C THR A 99 -0.90 20.52 5.52
N GLN A 100 -1.63 19.53 6.07
CA GLN A 100 -1.90 19.45 7.51
C GLN A 100 -0.62 19.25 8.34
N LEU A 101 0.38 18.56 7.80
CA LEU A 101 1.67 18.33 8.47
C LEU A 101 2.54 19.60 8.45
N ASP A 102 2.56 20.36 7.35
CA ASP A 102 3.21 21.67 7.29
C ASP A 102 2.50 22.69 8.21
N GLU A 103 1.16 22.71 8.22
CA GLU A 103 0.34 23.50 9.13
C GLU A 103 0.65 23.16 10.61
N ALA A 104 0.68 21.87 10.97
CA ALA A 104 1.06 21.42 12.31
C ALA A 104 2.52 21.74 12.66
N THR A 105 3.46 21.64 11.71
CA THR A 105 4.86 22.00 11.88
C THR A 105 5.03 23.50 12.11
N ARG A 106 4.28 24.34 11.37
CA ARG A 106 4.22 25.80 11.57
C ARG A 106 3.61 26.15 12.93
N GLN A 107 2.56 25.47 13.35
CA GLN A 107 1.97 25.64 14.67
C GLN A 107 2.94 25.23 15.78
N GLN A 108 3.69 24.14 15.61
CA GLN A 108 4.75 23.74 16.54
C GLN A 108 5.89 24.76 16.58
N ALA A 109 6.35 25.26 15.43
CA ALA A 109 7.38 26.31 15.37
C ALA A 109 6.90 27.64 15.98
N ALA A 110 5.62 28.00 15.79
CA ALA A 110 5.01 29.16 16.42
C ALA A 110 4.90 28.99 17.94
N LEU A 111 4.51 27.80 18.43
CA LEU A 111 4.49 27.47 19.85
C LEU A 111 5.90 27.51 20.47
N VAL A 112 6.92 26.97 19.79
CA VAL A 112 8.33 27.05 20.23
C VAL A 112 8.80 28.50 20.27
N LYS A 113 8.46 29.34 19.27
CA LYS A 113 8.79 30.77 19.30
C LYS A 113 8.05 31.52 20.41
N GLN A 114 6.79 31.19 20.66
CA GLN A 114 6.03 31.73 21.80
C GLN A 114 6.65 31.28 23.13
N LEU A 115 7.15 30.04 23.22
CA LEU A 115 7.85 29.54 24.38
C LEU A 115 9.16 30.29 24.63
N ASP A 116 9.94 30.60 23.58
CA ASP A 116 11.15 31.43 23.67
C ASP A 116 10.83 32.89 24.04
N GLU A 117 9.80 33.51 23.45
CA GLU A 117 9.35 34.83 23.88
C GLU A 117 8.87 34.87 25.34
N VAL A 118 8.16 33.82 25.79
CA VAL A 118 7.75 33.66 27.19
C VAL A 118 8.96 33.41 28.09
N GLN A 119 9.92 32.59 27.66
CA GLN A 119 11.17 32.33 28.38
C GLN A 119 11.99 33.61 28.56
N GLN A 120 12.14 34.43 27.52
CA GLN A 120 12.85 35.72 27.60
C GLN A 120 12.11 36.73 28.50
N LYS A 121 10.77 36.80 28.41
CA LYS A 121 9.93 37.67 29.27
C LYS A 121 9.90 37.20 30.73
N VAL A 122 9.93 35.89 30.99
CA VAL A 122 10.06 35.33 32.34
C VAL A 122 11.47 35.56 32.87
N ALA A 123 12.53 35.29 32.10
CA ALA A 123 13.91 35.50 32.51
C ALA A 123 14.23 36.96 32.85
N THR A 124 13.64 37.93 32.14
CA THR A 124 13.78 39.37 32.45
C THR A 124 12.98 39.83 33.67
N ILE A 125 11.98 39.06 34.11
CA ILE A 125 11.25 39.28 35.38
C ILE A 125 11.92 38.51 36.54
N SER A 126 12.60 37.39 36.25
CA SER A 126 12.88 36.33 37.22
C SER A 126 14.36 36.21 37.61
N GLY A 127 14.88 37.24 38.29
CA GLY A 127 16.17 37.13 39.00
C GLY A 127 16.19 36.07 40.12
N SER A 128 15.05 35.42 40.40
CA SER A 128 14.83 34.44 41.47
C SER A 128 14.16 33.14 41.03
N ASP A 129 13.74 32.98 39.76
CA ASP A 129 12.87 31.87 39.32
C ASP A 129 13.44 31.01 38.16
N ALA A 130 14.71 31.21 37.79
CA ALA A 130 15.38 30.42 36.74
C ALA A 130 15.31 28.88 36.98
N GLY A 131 15.35 28.44 38.24
CA GLY A 131 15.16 27.04 38.60
C GLY A 131 13.73 26.52 38.37
N THR A 132 12.70 27.35 38.56
CA THR A 132 11.32 26.96 38.22
C THR A 132 11.16 26.78 36.70
N TRP A 133 11.84 27.61 35.90
CA TRP A 133 11.85 27.45 34.45
C TRP A 133 12.57 26.16 34.01
N LEU A 134 13.74 25.83 34.57
CA LEU A 134 14.44 24.57 34.28
C LEU A 134 13.59 23.34 34.65
N LEU A 135 12.92 23.35 35.80
CA LEU A 135 11.99 22.28 36.18
C LEU A 135 10.83 22.14 35.19
N ALA A 136 10.27 23.25 34.71
CA ALA A 136 9.21 23.25 33.71
C ALA A 136 9.69 22.79 32.32
N GLN A 137 10.94 23.10 31.96
CA GLN A 137 11.56 22.58 30.74
C GLN A 137 11.76 21.06 30.83
N ALA A 138 12.26 20.54 31.96
CA ALA A 138 12.41 19.10 32.17
C ALA A 138 11.06 18.37 32.11
N ASP A 139 10.02 18.91 32.77
CA ASP A 139 8.65 18.39 32.71
C ASP A 139 8.09 18.32 31.27
N PHE A 140 8.26 19.40 30.50
CA PHE A 140 7.89 19.44 29.08
C PHE A 140 8.66 18.41 28.24
N LEU A 141 9.98 18.29 28.44
CA LEU A 141 10.83 17.36 27.71
C LEU A 141 10.48 15.89 27.99
N VAL A 142 10.18 15.52 29.24
CA VAL A 142 9.71 14.17 29.59
C VAL A 142 8.32 13.88 28.98
N LYS A 143 7.39 14.84 29.01
CA LYS A 143 6.07 14.70 28.38
C LYS A 143 6.15 14.61 26.85
N LEU A 144 7.13 15.28 26.23
CA LEU A 144 7.44 15.14 24.80
C LEU A 144 8.12 13.79 24.49
N ALA A 145 8.97 13.29 25.39
CA ALA A 145 9.60 11.97 25.27
C ALA A 145 8.55 10.84 25.30
N GLY A 146 7.62 10.88 26.27
CA GLY A 146 6.50 9.94 26.34
C GLY A 146 5.62 10.01 25.08
N ARG A 147 5.30 11.22 24.59
CA ARG A 147 4.59 11.35 23.30
C ARG A 147 5.36 10.69 22.16
N LYS A 148 6.66 10.94 22.02
CA LYS A 148 7.50 10.31 20.98
C LYS A 148 7.55 8.80 21.10
N LEU A 149 7.58 8.28 22.32
CA LEU A 149 7.59 6.84 22.62
C LEU A 149 6.28 6.14 22.23
N TRP A 150 5.12 6.72 22.56
CA TRP A 150 3.82 6.05 22.38
C TRP A 150 3.08 6.41 21.09
N SER A 151 3.35 7.56 20.49
CA SER A 151 2.77 8.00 19.21
C SER A 151 3.61 7.54 18.02
N ASP A 152 4.92 7.74 18.10
CA ASP A 152 5.84 7.64 16.96
C ASP A 152 6.79 6.42 17.07
N GLN A 153 6.67 5.63 18.15
CA GLN A 153 7.59 4.54 18.57
C GLN A 153 9.08 4.92 18.56
N ASP A 154 9.37 6.21 18.63
CA ASP A 154 10.69 6.81 18.46
C ASP A 154 11.46 6.79 19.79
N VAL A 155 11.88 5.59 20.18
CA VAL A 155 12.70 5.32 21.38
C VAL A 155 13.99 6.14 21.38
N THR A 156 14.58 6.39 20.20
CA THR A 156 15.84 7.16 20.05
C THR A 156 15.64 8.63 20.42
N THR A 157 14.63 9.30 19.85
CA THR A 157 14.31 10.68 20.20
C THR A 157 13.75 10.78 21.63
N ALA A 158 12.94 9.81 22.09
CA ALA A 158 12.47 9.77 23.47
C ALA A 158 13.65 9.72 24.47
N ALA A 159 14.62 8.83 24.26
CA ALA A 159 15.81 8.74 25.10
C ALA A 159 16.71 10.00 25.00
N ALA A 160 16.74 10.69 23.85
CA ALA A 160 17.45 11.95 23.70
C ALA A 160 16.76 13.10 24.46
N LEU A 161 15.43 13.19 24.40
CA LEU A 161 14.62 14.15 25.16
C LEU A 161 14.73 13.94 26.67
N LEU A 162 14.74 12.68 27.14
CA LEU A 162 15.00 12.35 28.54
C LEU A 162 16.40 12.79 28.99
N LYS A 163 17.44 12.60 28.16
CA LYS A 163 18.80 13.10 28.47
C LYS A 163 18.83 14.63 28.57
N SER A 164 18.11 15.33 27.70
CA SER A 164 17.96 16.79 27.80
C SER A 164 17.19 17.22 29.06
N ALA A 165 16.20 16.43 29.51
CA ALA A 165 15.49 16.69 30.76
C ALA A 165 16.40 16.52 31.99
N ASP A 166 17.22 15.46 32.05
CA ASP A 166 18.17 15.28 33.16
C ASP A 166 19.22 16.40 33.20
N ALA A 167 19.72 16.86 32.05
CA ALA A 167 20.63 17.99 31.97
C ALA A 167 20.00 19.29 32.52
N SER A 168 18.74 19.58 32.14
CA SER A 168 17.99 20.74 32.64
C SER A 168 17.81 20.70 34.17
N LEU A 169 17.56 19.50 34.75
CA LEU A 169 17.55 19.32 36.22
C LEU A 169 18.95 19.34 36.86
N ALA A 170 20.00 19.02 36.11
CA ALA A 170 21.38 19.06 36.60
C ALA A 170 21.84 20.50 36.84
N ASP A 171 21.54 21.40 35.90
CA ASP A 171 21.92 22.82 35.96
C ASP A 171 21.24 23.57 37.12
N MET A 172 20.10 23.07 37.62
CA MET A 172 19.46 23.57 38.85
C MET A 172 20.27 23.31 40.12
N ASN A 173 21.09 22.25 40.13
CA ASN A 173 21.95 21.82 41.24
C ASN A 173 21.20 21.64 42.61
N ASP A 174 19.91 21.33 42.56
CA ASP A 174 19.01 21.22 43.73
C ASP A 174 18.88 19.74 44.20
N PRO A 175 19.25 19.40 45.45
CA PRO A 175 19.16 18.04 45.98
C PRO A 175 17.75 17.43 46.01
N SER A 176 16.68 18.24 46.00
CA SER A 176 15.30 17.74 45.98
C SER A 176 14.95 17.04 44.66
N LEU A 177 15.69 17.32 43.58
CA LEU A 177 15.49 16.75 42.25
C LEU A 177 16.13 15.37 42.07
N ILE A 178 16.96 14.91 43.01
CA ILE A 178 17.71 13.65 42.90
C ILE A 178 16.78 12.44 42.65
N ALA A 179 15.56 12.46 43.18
CA ALA A 179 14.56 11.43 42.91
C ALA A 179 14.07 11.44 41.45
N ALA A 180 13.79 12.62 40.88
CA ALA A 180 13.37 12.77 39.49
C ALA A 180 14.51 12.44 38.51
N ARG A 181 15.75 12.92 38.78
CA ARG A 181 16.93 12.59 37.98
C ARG A 181 17.24 11.10 37.94
N ARG A 182 17.08 10.39 39.07
CA ARG A 182 17.14 8.92 39.10
C ARG A 182 16.06 8.30 38.21
N ALA A 183 14.80 8.69 38.37
CA ALA A 183 13.72 8.15 37.55
C ALA A 183 13.93 8.40 36.04
N ILE A 184 14.47 9.55 35.63
CA ILE A 184 14.87 9.82 34.23
C ILE A 184 15.99 8.87 33.80
N THR A 185 16.97 8.60 34.66
CA THR A 185 18.06 7.66 34.38
C THR A 185 17.55 6.24 34.21
N ASP A 186 16.62 5.80 35.07
CA ASP A 186 16.00 4.47 35.03
C ASP A 186 15.09 4.32 33.79
N ASP A 187 14.36 5.38 33.41
CA ASP A 187 13.59 5.43 32.15
C ASP A 187 14.52 5.36 30.92
N ILE A 188 15.63 6.11 30.88
CA ILE A 188 16.64 6.04 29.81
C ILE A 188 17.24 4.63 29.71
N ALA A 189 17.55 4.00 30.85
CA ALA A 189 18.08 2.64 30.88
C ALA A 189 17.06 1.63 30.32
N SER A 190 15.79 1.76 30.71
CA SER A 190 14.67 0.95 30.20
C SER A 190 14.51 1.11 28.68
N LEU A 191 14.54 2.35 28.18
CA LEU A 191 14.50 2.61 26.73
C LEU A 191 15.72 2.05 25.99
N SER A 192 16.90 2.05 26.61
CA SER A 192 18.10 1.46 26.00
C SER A 192 18.11 -0.07 25.96
N ALA A 193 17.19 -0.73 26.67
CA ALA A 193 17.00 -2.18 26.65
C ALA A 193 15.96 -2.64 25.60
N VAL A 194 15.20 -1.72 25.00
CA VAL A 194 14.24 -2.05 23.94
C VAL A 194 14.99 -2.53 22.70
N THR A 195 14.62 -3.71 22.19
CA THR A 195 15.20 -4.24 20.94
C THR A 195 14.66 -3.45 19.76
N GLN A 196 15.55 -2.78 19.03
CA GLN A 196 15.18 -1.99 17.85
C GLN A 196 14.95 -2.90 16.63
N VAL A 197 13.92 -2.58 15.85
CA VAL A 197 13.61 -3.24 14.57
C VAL A 197 14.32 -2.50 13.42
N ASP A 198 14.94 -3.25 12.52
CA ASP A 198 15.54 -2.71 11.28
C ASP A 198 14.46 -2.39 10.24
N TYR A 199 13.74 -1.28 10.46
CA TYR A 199 12.67 -0.83 9.58
C TYR A 199 13.15 -0.57 8.14
N ASP A 200 14.33 0.04 7.97
CA ASP A 200 14.91 0.34 6.65
C ASP A 200 15.27 -0.94 5.89
N GLY A 201 15.87 -1.94 6.55
CA GLY A 201 16.16 -3.25 5.97
C GLY A 201 14.90 -4.02 5.56
N ILE A 202 13.82 -3.95 6.35
CA ILE A 202 12.52 -4.53 5.98
C ILE A 202 11.94 -3.82 4.76
N ILE A 203 11.93 -2.48 4.75
CA ILE A 203 11.44 -1.68 3.61
C ILE A 203 12.27 -1.99 2.35
N LEU A 204 13.58 -2.17 2.46
CA LEU A 204 14.45 -2.52 1.34
C LEU A 204 14.09 -3.89 0.75
N LYS A 205 13.90 -4.93 1.58
CA LYS A 205 13.47 -6.27 1.11
C LYS A 205 12.09 -6.24 0.43
N VAL A 206 11.10 -5.57 1.04
CA VAL A 206 9.76 -5.43 0.44
C VAL A 206 9.80 -4.71 -0.91
N ASN A 207 10.68 -3.71 -1.06
CA ASN A 207 10.93 -3.08 -2.36
C ASN A 207 11.70 -3.98 -3.33
N GLN A 208 12.61 -4.85 -2.87
CA GLN A 208 13.27 -5.84 -3.72
C GLN A 208 12.27 -6.84 -4.29
N LEU A 209 11.36 -7.38 -3.48
CA LEU A 209 10.23 -8.21 -3.96
C LEU A 209 9.39 -7.49 -5.03
N SER A 210 9.13 -6.19 -4.84
CA SER A 210 8.38 -5.36 -5.80
C SER A 210 9.06 -5.20 -7.18
N ASN A 211 10.35 -5.53 -7.27
CA ASN A 211 11.09 -5.67 -8.53
C ASN A 211 11.21 -7.14 -8.99
N GLN A 212 11.36 -8.10 -8.07
CA GLN A 212 11.44 -9.53 -8.38
C GLN A 212 10.18 -10.07 -9.07
N ILE A 213 8.99 -9.56 -8.70
CA ILE A 213 7.69 -9.95 -9.27
C ILE A 213 7.63 -9.88 -10.80
N ASP A 214 8.45 -9.01 -11.41
CA ASP A 214 8.46 -8.85 -12.86
C ASP A 214 9.06 -10.06 -13.61
N ASN A 215 9.90 -10.85 -12.93
CA ASN A 215 10.64 -11.99 -13.48
C ASN A 215 10.00 -13.35 -13.17
N LEU A 216 8.97 -13.41 -12.33
CA LEU A 216 8.31 -14.66 -11.97
C LEU A 216 7.49 -15.21 -13.15
N ARG A 217 7.56 -16.52 -13.36
CA ARG A 217 6.80 -17.23 -14.41
C ARG A 217 5.38 -17.51 -13.94
N LEU A 218 4.38 -17.20 -14.77
CA LEU A 218 2.99 -17.59 -14.50
C LEU A 218 2.84 -19.11 -14.60
N ALA A 219 1.84 -19.68 -13.92
CA ALA A 219 1.54 -21.10 -14.03
C ALA A 219 0.87 -21.42 -15.37
N ASP A 220 1.39 -22.42 -16.11
CA ASP A 220 0.75 -22.91 -17.32
C ASP A 220 -0.54 -23.66 -16.97
N ASN A 221 -1.68 -23.03 -17.28
CA ASN A 221 -3.02 -23.56 -17.01
C ASN A 221 -3.51 -24.57 -18.09
N ASP A 222 -2.61 -25.05 -18.95
CA ASP A 222 -2.91 -25.79 -20.19
C ASP A 222 -2.81 -27.33 -20.00
N THR A 223 -3.06 -27.84 -18.78
CA THR A 223 -2.89 -29.26 -18.41
C THR A 223 -4.05 -29.82 -17.57
N ASP A 224 -5.24 -29.95 -18.18
CA ASP A 224 -6.35 -30.77 -17.65
C ASP A 224 -6.57 -32.02 -18.53
N ASP A 225 -5.75 -33.06 -18.29
CA ASP A 225 -5.93 -34.41 -18.86
C ASP A 225 -5.45 -35.48 -17.84
N SER A 226 -5.77 -35.27 -16.55
CA SER A 226 -5.42 -36.18 -15.45
C SER A 226 -6.69 -36.56 -14.66
N PRO A 227 -7.05 -37.86 -14.58
CA PRO A 227 -8.29 -38.28 -13.93
C PRO A 227 -8.22 -38.09 -12.40
N MET A 228 -9.06 -37.19 -11.88
CA MET A 228 -9.16 -36.85 -10.46
C MET A 228 -10.00 -37.90 -9.68
N ASP A 229 -9.41 -39.06 -9.38
CA ASP A 229 -10.01 -40.09 -8.52
C ASP A 229 -9.21 -40.26 -7.21
N SER A 230 -9.63 -39.60 -6.12
CA SER A 230 -9.38 -40.06 -4.73
C SER A 230 -10.12 -39.25 -3.65
N ASP A 231 -11.36 -39.63 -3.35
CA ASP A 231 -12.02 -39.22 -2.11
C ASP A 231 -11.26 -39.76 -0.88
N SER A 232 -10.89 -38.87 0.05
CA SER A 232 -10.43 -39.27 1.39
C SER A 232 -10.87 -38.25 2.46
N SER A 233 -12.07 -38.47 3.00
CA SER A 233 -12.64 -37.62 4.05
C SER A 233 -12.28 -38.14 5.45
N GLU A 234 -11.26 -37.55 6.06
CA GLU A 234 -11.10 -37.53 7.51
C GLU A 234 -10.40 -36.24 7.97
N LEU A 235 -10.68 -35.82 9.21
CA LEU A 235 -10.32 -34.50 9.74
C LEU A 235 -9.59 -34.64 11.08
N SER A 236 -8.30 -34.29 11.09
CA SER A 236 -7.49 -34.26 12.31
C SER A 236 -7.78 -32.98 13.12
N SER A 237 -7.96 -33.12 14.43
CA SER A 237 -8.22 -32.01 15.34
C SER A 237 -6.94 -31.55 16.05
N SER A 238 -5.99 -30.98 15.28
CA SER A 238 -4.73 -30.44 15.81
C SER A 238 -4.46 -29.01 15.34
N ILE A 239 -4.05 -28.13 16.26
CA ILE A 239 -3.78 -26.70 16.00
C ILE A 239 -2.54 -26.52 15.09
N SER A 240 -1.65 -27.50 15.02
CA SER A 240 -0.49 -27.49 14.13
C SER A 240 -0.83 -27.62 12.63
N GLU A 241 -2.08 -27.96 12.29
CA GLU A 241 -2.50 -28.28 10.91
C GLU A 241 -3.23 -27.12 10.19
N TRP A 242 -3.18 -25.89 10.72
CA TRP A 242 -3.86 -24.72 10.12
C TRP A 242 -3.54 -24.54 8.63
N ARG A 243 -2.28 -24.77 8.22
CA ARG A 243 -1.82 -24.70 6.82
C ARG A 243 -2.46 -25.78 5.92
N VAL A 244 -2.77 -26.96 6.47
CA VAL A 244 -3.47 -28.05 5.74
C VAL A 244 -4.96 -27.73 5.62
N ASN A 245 -5.56 -27.17 6.67
CA ASN A 245 -6.95 -26.69 6.61
C ASN A 245 -7.10 -25.52 5.63
N LEU A 246 -6.11 -24.62 5.54
CA LEU A 246 -6.11 -23.53 4.56
C LEU A 246 -6.13 -24.06 3.11
N GLN A 247 -5.34 -25.10 2.82
CA GLN A 247 -5.35 -25.80 1.53
C GLN A 247 -6.71 -26.48 1.24
N LYS A 248 -7.33 -27.11 2.23
CA LYS A 248 -8.67 -27.71 2.08
C LYS A 248 -9.78 -26.66 1.88
N SER A 249 -9.71 -25.51 2.56
CA SER A 249 -10.64 -24.40 2.32
C SER A 249 -10.42 -23.73 0.96
N TRP A 250 -9.17 -23.66 0.48
CA TRP A 250 -8.82 -23.15 -0.84
C TRP A 250 -9.45 -23.98 -1.96
N GLN A 251 -9.37 -25.31 -1.88
CA GLN A 251 -10.01 -26.22 -2.84
C GLN A 251 -11.54 -26.01 -2.89
N ASN A 252 -12.20 -25.94 -1.73
CA ASN A 252 -13.66 -25.68 -1.66
C ASN A 252 -14.05 -24.28 -2.16
N PHE A 253 -13.18 -23.28 -1.98
CA PHE A 253 -13.43 -21.92 -2.48
C PHE A 253 -13.35 -21.84 -4.01
N MET A 254 -12.36 -22.51 -4.61
CA MET A 254 -12.22 -22.62 -6.08
C MET A 254 -13.42 -23.32 -6.74
N ASP A 255 -13.84 -24.46 -6.19
CA ASP A 255 -14.96 -25.27 -6.71
C ASP A 255 -16.30 -24.50 -6.72
N SER A 256 -16.47 -23.59 -5.75
CA SER A 256 -17.75 -22.92 -5.50
C SER A 256 -18.02 -21.65 -6.33
N PHE A 257 -17.05 -21.16 -7.13
CA PHE A 257 -17.20 -19.93 -7.91
C PHE A 257 -17.02 -20.05 -9.43
N ILE A 258 -16.60 -21.21 -9.97
CA ILE A 258 -16.42 -21.41 -11.42
C ILE A 258 -17.18 -22.64 -11.93
N THR A 259 -18.52 -22.59 -11.96
CA THR A 259 -19.33 -23.62 -12.64
C THR A 259 -19.20 -23.53 -14.17
N VAL A 260 -18.20 -24.20 -14.73
CA VAL A 260 -18.01 -24.33 -16.19
C VAL A 260 -19.10 -25.24 -16.78
N ARG A 261 -20.06 -24.66 -17.51
CA ARG A 261 -20.88 -25.44 -18.45
C ARG A 261 -20.09 -25.64 -19.74
N ARG A 262 -19.75 -26.90 -20.04
CA ARG A 262 -19.17 -27.29 -21.34
C ARG A 262 -20.10 -26.89 -22.49
N ARG A 263 -19.50 -26.42 -23.58
CA ARG A 263 -20.08 -26.38 -24.93
C ARG A 263 -18.95 -26.77 -25.88
N ASP A 264 -19.23 -27.71 -26.76
CA ASP A 264 -18.17 -28.48 -27.40
C ASP A 264 -17.51 -27.74 -28.58
N GLU A 265 -16.18 -27.90 -28.63
CA GLU A 265 -15.27 -27.87 -29.78
C GLU A 265 -15.08 -26.62 -30.68
N THR A 266 -13.80 -26.42 -31.03
CA THR A 266 -13.29 -25.72 -32.23
C THR A 266 -13.47 -24.20 -32.36
N ALA A 267 -12.76 -23.45 -31.50
CA ALA A 267 -12.04 -22.23 -31.93
C ALA A 267 -10.90 -21.93 -30.94
N VAL A 268 -9.69 -21.65 -31.42
CA VAL A 268 -8.59 -21.10 -30.59
C VAL A 268 -8.69 -19.57 -30.60
N PRO A 269 -9.02 -18.91 -29.49
CA PRO A 269 -8.95 -17.45 -29.37
C PRO A 269 -7.56 -17.08 -28.84
N LEU A 270 -6.69 -16.55 -29.71
CA LEU A 270 -5.39 -16.04 -29.29
C LEU A 270 -5.56 -14.78 -28.42
N LEU A 271 -5.54 -15.01 -27.10
CA LEU A 271 -5.37 -14.06 -26.00
C LEU A 271 -6.46 -12.97 -25.81
N ALA A 272 -6.82 -12.76 -24.55
CA ALA A 272 -7.22 -11.44 -24.04
C ALA A 272 -5.97 -10.82 -23.38
N PRO A 273 -5.23 -9.93 -24.06
CA PRO A 273 -3.89 -9.55 -23.63
C PRO A 273 -3.89 -8.38 -22.64
N ASN A 274 -3.76 -8.68 -21.33
CA ASN A 274 -3.34 -7.76 -20.23
C ASN A 274 -3.49 -8.32 -18.79
N GLN A 275 -4.09 -9.49 -18.56
CA GLN A 275 -4.41 -9.95 -17.19
C GLN A 275 -3.16 -10.18 -16.30
N ASP A 276 -2.04 -10.57 -16.90
CA ASP A 276 -0.72 -10.69 -16.28
C ASP A 276 -0.22 -9.36 -15.70
N VAL A 277 -0.44 -8.25 -16.42
CA VAL A 277 -0.08 -6.90 -15.98
C VAL A 277 -0.92 -6.47 -14.78
N TYR A 278 -2.23 -6.78 -14.78
CA TYR A 278 -3.10 -6.47 -13.66
C TYR A 278 -2.75 -7.26 -12.39
N LEU A 279 -2.45 -8.55 -12.49
CA LEU A 279 -2.04 -9.38 -11.36
C LEU A 279 -0.73 -8.85 -10.73
N ARG A 280 0.27 -8.62 -11.58
CA ARG A 280 1.59 -8.06 -11.25
C ARG A 280 1.47 -6.70 -10.53
N GLU A 281 0.64 -5.80 -11.04
CA GLU A 281 0.44 -4.47 -10.43
C GLU A 281 -0.38 -4.53 -9.14
N ASN A 282 -1.32 -5.47 -9.00
CA ASN A 282 -2.02 -5.72 -7.73
C ASN A 282 -1.04 -6.23 -6.65
N ILE A 283 -0.14 -7.17 -6.99
CA ILE A 283 0.91 -7.66 -6.08
C ILE A 283 1.87 -6.51 -5.70
N ARG A 284 2.30 -5.70 -6.67
CA ARG A 284 3.10 -4.49 -6.42
C ARG A 284 2.38 -3.49 -5.49
N SER A 285 1.08 -3.28 -5.68
CA SER A 285 0.26 -2.44 -4.80
C SER A 285 0.22 -2.97 -3.36
N ARG A 286 0.08 -4.28 -3.15
CA ARG A 286 0.16 -4.89 -1.82
C ARG A 286 1.54 -4.74 -1.19
N LEU A 287 2.62 -4.96 -1.94
CA LEU A 287 4.00 -4.74 -1.46
C LEU A 287 4.25 -3.27 -1.10
N LEU A 288 3.70 -2.31 -1.86
CA LEU A 288 3.75 -0.90 -1.51
C LEU A 288 2.97 -0.59 -0.21
N VAL A 289 1.80 -1.19 0.01
CA VAL A 289 1.05 -1.08 1.27
C VAL A 289 1.86 -1.66 2.44
N ALA A 290 2.50 -2.83 2.27
CA ALA A 290 3.39 -3.39 3.26
C ALA A 290 4.55 -2.44 3.59
N ALA A 291 5.26 -1.92 2.58
CA ALA A 291 6.36 -0.97 2.77
C ALA A 291 5.93 0.34 3.47
N GLN A 292 4.69 0.81 3.26
CA GLN A 292 4.14 1.98 3.96
C GLN A 292 3.63 1.66 5.38
N ALA A 293 3.31 0.41 5.69
CA ALA A 293 2.90 -0.02 7.02
C ALA A 293 4.07 -0.12 8.01
N VAL A 294 5.26 -0.50 7.52
CA VAL A 294 6.50 -0.67 8.31
C VAL A 294 6.87 0.60 9.12
N PRO A 295 7.10 1.79 8.52
CA PRO A 295 7.46 3.01 9.25
C PRO A 295 6.26 3.70 9.93
N ARG A 296 5.11 3.00 9.99
CA ARG A 296 3.90 3.41 10.72
C ARG A 296 3.54 2.43 11.83
N HIS A 297 4.36 1.39 12.06
CA HIS A 297 4.15 0.33 13.05
C HIS A 297 2.81 -0.39 12.91
N GLN A 298 2.29 -0.47 11.67
CA GLN A 298 0.99 -1.08 11.37
C GLN A 298 1.13 -2.58 11.11
N GLU A 299 1.49 -3.34 12.16
CA GLU A 299 1.75 -4.79 12.14
C GLU A 299 0.68 -5.58 11.37
N GLU A 300 -0.59 -5.33 11.65
CA GLU A 300 -1.72 -6.02 11.00
C GLU A 300 -1.80 -5.70 9.50
N THR A 301 -1.70 -4.43 9.12
CA THR A 301 -1.67 -4.00 7.71
C THR A 301 -0.49 -4.60 6.95
N TYR A 302 0.68 -4.69 7.60
CA TYR A 302 1.89 -5.30 7.05
C TYR A 302 1.72 -6.81 6.82
N ARG A 303 1.25 -7.55 7.84
CA ARG A 303 0.99 -8.99 7.77
C ARG A 303 -0.05 -9.32 6.70
N GLN A 304 -1.21 -8.68 6.74
CA GLN A 304 -2.27 -8.88 5.75
C GLN A 304 -1.79 -8.57 4.33
N ALA A 305 -1.00 -7.52 4.13
CA ALA A 305 -0.47 -7.18 2.81
C ALA A 305 0.47 -8.26 2.26
N LEU A 306 1.37 -8.80 3.08
CA LEU A 306 2.25 -9.91 2.69
C LEU A 306 1.51 -11.25 2.52
N GLU A 307 0.50 -11.53 3.34
CA GLU A 307 -0.35 -12.73 3.19
C GLU A 307 -1.16 -12.70 1.89
N ASN A 308 -1.70 -11.53 1.49
CA ASN A 308 -2.32 -11.35 0.18
C ASN A 308 -1.32 -11.64 -0.96
N VAL A 309 -0.05 -11.21 -0.83
CA VAL A 309 1.01 -11.48 -1.82
C VAL A 309 1.35 -12.96 -1.89
N SER A 310 1.58 -13.62 -0.75
CA SER A 310 1.87 -15.07 -0.70
C SER A 310 0.69 -15.86 -1.30
N THR A 311 -0.56 -15.48 -1.01
CA THR A 311 -1.77 -16.08 -1.58
C THR A 311 -1.84 -15.91 -3.10
N TRP A 312 -1.70 -14.70 -3.63
CA TRP A 312 -1.82 -14.44 -5.06
C TRP A 312 -0.66 -15.04 -5.88
N VAL A 313 0.56 -15.06 -5.35
CA VAL A 313 1.68 -15.72 -6.01
C VAL A 313 1.47 -17.24 -6.04
N ARG A 314 1.01 -17.85 -4.94
CA ARG A 314 0.67 -19.30 -4.91
C ARG A 314 -0.51 -19.69 -5.80
N ALA A 315 -1.42 -18.76 -6.09
CA ALA A 315 -2.62 -19.01 -6.89
C ALA A 315 -2.41 -18.90 -8.41
N TYR A 316 -1.41 -18.12 -8.87
CA TYR A 316 -1.29 -17.73 -10.29
C TYR A 316 0.11 -17.86 -10.90
N TYR A 317 1.15 -18.05 -10.09
CA TYR A 317 2.52 -18.23 -10.58
C TYR A 317 2.98 -19.69 -10.46
N ASP A 318 3.95 -20.08 -11.29
CA ASP A 318 4.59 -21.39 -11.26
C ASP A 318 5.32 -21.56 -9.93
N THR A 319 4.64 -22.21 -8.96
CA THR A 319 5.19 -22.46 -7.62
C THR A 319 6.31 -23.49 -7.59
N ASP A 320 6.59 -24.18 -8.71
CA ASP A 320 7.72 -25.08 -8.84
C ASP A 320 9.00 -24.39 -9.36
N ASP A 321 8.86 -23.22 -10.01
CA ASP A 321 9.97 -22.38 -10.43
C ASP A 321 10.84 -21.90 -9.25
N ALA A 322 12.16 -21.88 -9.46
CA ALA A 322 13.13 -21.53 -8.43
C ALA A 322 13.03 -20.05 -7.97
N ALA A 323 12.65 -19.14 -8.88
CA ALA A 323 12.45 -17.73 -8.52
C ALA A 323 11.17 -17.54 -7.70
N THR A 324 10.08 -18.23 -8.06
CA THR A 324 8.82 -18.19 -7.29
C THR A 324 8.99 -18.78 -5.90
N LYS A 325 9.75 -19.89 -5.77
CA LYS A 325 10.11 -20.48 -4.47
C LYS A 325 10.89 -19.51 -3.58
N ALA A 326 11.93 -18.88 -4.12
CA ALA A 326 12.74 -17.90 -3.37
C ALA A 326 11.93 -16.66 -2.96
N PHE A 327 11.11 -16.13 -3.87
CA PHE A 327 10.21 -15.01 -3.60
C PHE A 327 9.22 -15.32 -2.47
N LEU A 328 8.58 -16.49 -2.53
CA LEU A 328 7.63 -16.93 -1.49
C LEU A 328 8.33 -17.18 -0.14
N GLU A 329 9.57 -17.68 -0.14
CA GLU A 329 10.35 -17.82 1.08
C GLU A 329 10.68 -16.44 1.70
N GLU A 330 11.10 -15.45 0.90
CA GLU A 330 11.36 -14.09 1.40
C GLU A 330 10.08 -13.40 1.90
N VAL A 331 8.94 -13.57 1.23
CA VAL A 331 7.62 -13.09 1.71
C VAL A 331 7.22 -13.76 3.02
N ASP A 332 7.34 -15.08 3.13
CA ASP A 332 6.96 -15.83 4.33
C ASP A 332 7.93 -15.52 5.51
N GLN A 333 9.22 -15.27 5.25
CA GLN A 333 10.19 -14.79 6.25
C GLN A 333 9.84 -13.39 6.75
N LEU A 334 9.54 -12.45 5.84
CA LEU A 334 9.11 -11.09 6.18
C LEU A 334 7.80 -11.10 6.99
N SER A 335 6.82 -11.91 6.58
CA SER A 335 5.55 -12.05 7.31
C SER A 335 5.74 -12.58 8.73
N GLN A 336 6.79 -13.36 9.00
CA GLN A 336 7.13 -13.80 10.36
C GLN A 336 7.85 -12.72 11.19
N GLN A 337 8.54 -11.76 10.55
CA GLN A 337 9.26 -10.69 11.24
C GLN A 337 8.28 -9.65 11.85
N SER A 338 8.38 -9.41 13.16
CA SER A 338 7.63 -8.36 13.85
C SER A 338 8.13 -6.97 13.45
N ILE A 339 7.21 -6.03 13.22
CA ILE A 339 7.48 -4.59 13.11
C ILE A 339 7.01 -3.80 14.34
N SER A 340 6.46 -4.50 15.34
CA SER A 340 6.08 -3.96 16.63
C SER A 340 7.26 -3.97 17.59
N MET A 341 7.49 -2.85 18.29
CA MET A 341 8.45 -2.73 19.39
C MET A 341 7.72 -2.80 20.75
N ASP A 342 8.28 -3.57 21.68
CA ASP A 342 7.84 -3.62 23.08
C ASP A 342 8.41 -2.39 23.82
N VAL A 343 7.54 -1.45 24.21
CA VAL A 343 7.89 -0.17 24.84
C VAL A 343 7.10 0.03 26.13
N PRO A 344 7.70 0.60 27.20
CA PRO A 344 7.03 0.72 28.49
C PRO A 344 5.85 1.70 28.44
N ASP A 345 4.67 1.28 28.92
CA ASP A 345 3.43 2.06 28.96
C ASP A 345 3.52 3.41 29.69
N THR A 346 4.49 3.56 30.61
CA THR A 346 4.64 4.75 31.45
C THR A 346 6.12 5.06 31.72
N LEU A 347 6.44 6.34 31.82
CA LEU A 347 7.74 6.84 32.27
C LEU A 347 7.66 7.21 33.75
N GLN A 348 8.55 6.66 34.58
CA GLN A 348 8.56 6.91 36.03
C GLN A 348 8.82 8.40 36.34
N SER A 349 9.71 9.02 35.57
CA SER A 349 10.07 10.44 35.70
C SER A 349 8.89 11.39 35.54
N GLN A 350 7.93 11.07 34.66
CA GLN A 350 6.79 11.94 34.37
C GLN A 350 5.93 12.17 35.62
N ALA A 351 5.57 11.11 36.34
CA ALA A 351 4.76 11.22 37.55
C ALA A 351 5.48 11.95 38.71
N LEU A 352 6.82 11.86 38.77
CA LEU A 352 7.62 12.62 39.73
C LEU A 352 7.67 14.11 39.36
N LEU A 353 7.87 14.44 38.09
CA LEU A 353 7.94 15.83 37.61
C LEU A 353 6.59 16.55 37.71
N ASP A 354 5.49 15.90 37.35
CA ASP A 354 4.13 16.42 37.56
C ASP A 354 3.90 16.80 39.04
N LYS A 355 4.34 15.96 39.97
CA LYS A 355 4.22 16.20 41.42
C LYS A 355 5.12 17.35 41.90
N LEU A 356 6.34 17.45 41.38
CA LEU A 356 7.25 18.56 41.68
C LEU A 356 6.70 19.89 41.15
N MET A 357 6.21 19.92 39.90
CA MET A 357 5.57 21.09 39.29
C MET A 357 4.31 21.52 40.05
N GLN A 358 3.41 20.60 40.40
CA GLN A 358 2.24 20.92 41.23
C GLN A 358 2.64 21.51 42.59
N THR A 359 3.70 21.00 43.21
CA THR A 359 4.22 21.52 44.49
C THR A 359 4.81 22.92 44.32
N ARG A 360 5.58 23.15 43.24
CA ARG A 360 6.18 24.45 42.93
C ARG A 360 5.11 25.51 42.64
N VAL A 361 4.11 25.20 41.80
CA VAL A 361 2.98 26.08 41.49
C VAL A 361 2.14 26.38 42.74
N ARG A 362 1.87 25.38 43.60
CA ARG A 362 1.22 25.60 44.90
C ARG A 362 1.99 26.62 45.75
N ASN A 363 3.31 26.48 45.84
CA ASN A 363 4.16 27.34 46.66
C ASN A 363 4.34 28.75 46.08
N LEU A 364 4.19 28.93 44.76
CA LEU A 364 4.11 30.24 44.12
C LEU A 364 2.77 30.92 44.42
N LEU A 365 1.65 30.21 44.28
CA LEU A 365 0.30 30.72 44.56
C LEU A 365 0.05 30.99 46.06
N ALA A 366 0.80 30.34 46.95
CA ALA A 366 0.69 30.50 48.41
C ALA A 366 1.58 31.60 48.98
N GLN A 367 2.47 32.22 48.20
CA GLN A 367 3.27 33.36 48.67
C GLN A 367 2.40 34.62 48.74
N PRO A 368 2.26 35.26 49.92
CA PRO A 368 1.60 36.56 49.98
C PRO A 368 2.46 37.58 49.22
N ALA A 369 1.84 38.35 48.33
CA ALA A 369 2.53 39.45 47.64
C ALA A 369 3.18 40.37 48.69
N THR A 370 4.52 40.45 48.68
CA THR A 370 5.27 41.23 49.65
C THR A 370 4.83 42.68 49.57
N ALA A 371 4.20 43.19 50.63
CA ALA A 371 3.77 44.57 50.70
C ALA A 371 4.96 45.51 50.39
N PRO A 372 4.77 46.61 49.65
CA PRO A 372 5.83 47.57 49.38
C PRO A 372 6.49 47.99 50.69
N ALA A 373 7.83 47.93 50.74
CA ALA A 373 8.57 48.34 51.92
C ALA A 373 8.15 49.78 52.32
N PRO A 374 7.83 50.04 53.60
CA PRO A 374 7.33 51.34 54.02
C PRO A 374 8.36 52.42 53.66
N ALA A 375 7.90 53.48 52.99
CA ALA A 375 8.77 54.55 52.54
C ALA A 375 9.56 55.16 53.72
N PRO A 376 10.86 55.47 53.54
CA PRO A 376 11.67 56.02 54.62
C PRO A 376 11.06 57.32 55.14
N ALA A 377 10.96 57.43 56.47
CA ALA A 377 10.33 58.57 57.11
C ALA A 377 11.07 59.89 56.79
N PRO A 378 10.35 61.03 56.66
CA PRO A 378 11.00 62.31 56.41
C PRO A 378 11.97 62.67 57.53
N ALA A 379 13.17 63.12 57.17
CA ALA A 379 14.12 63.65 58.14
C ALA A 379 13.57 64.95 58.78
N PRO A 380 13.87 65.23 60.07
CA PRO A 380 13.47 66.49 60.69
C PRO A 380 14.10 67.69 59.98
N ALA A 381 13.34 68.76 59.79
CA ALA A 381 13.90 70.03 59.32
C ALA A 381 14.83 70.61 60.39
N ALA A 382 16.04 70.98 59.99
CA ALA A 382 16.98 71.75 60.82
C ALA A 382 16.94 73.22 60.40
N ASP A 383 17.01 74.13 61.38
CA ASP A 383 16.83 75.57 61.17
C ASP A 383 17.89 76.21 60.26
N ALA A 384 17.49 77.27 59.56
CA ALA A 384 18.36 78.07 58.72
C ALA A 384 19.12 79.15 59.52
N PRO A 385 20.46 79.25 59.38
CA PRO A 385 21.20 80.46 59.71
C PRO A 385 21.07 81.53 58.61
N ALA A 386 21.24 82.79 58.97
CA ALA A 386 21.01 83.92 58.07
C ALA A 386 22.17 84.22 57.10
N THR A 387 21.83 84.98 56.06
CA THR A 387 22.72 85.59 55.06
C THR A 387 23.86 86.45 55.63
N ALA A 388 25.05 86.40 55.02
CA ALA A 388 25.88 87.57 54.72
C ALA A 388 26.86 87.27 53.55
N PRO A 389 27.38 88.28 52.81
CA PRO A 389 27.82 88.06 51.42
C PRO A 389 29.26 88.56 51.11
N GLN A 390 29.54 88.78 49.81
CA GLN A 390 30.76 89.34 49.18
C GLN A 390 31.88 88.31 48.91
N GLY A 391 32.61 88.41 47.79
CA GLY A 391 32.44 89.33 46.65
C GLY A 391 33.55 89.19 45.59
N GLU A 392 33.26 89.74 44.40
CA GLU A 392 34.09 89.83 43.17
C GLU A 392 34.48 88.51 42.48
#